data_AF-A0A1J4SI15-F1
#
_entry.id   AF-A0A1J4SI15-F1
#
_cell.length_a   1.000
_cell.length_b   1.000
_cell.length_c   1.000
_cell.angle_alpha   90.00
_cell.angle_beta   90.00
_cell.angle_gamma   90.00
#
_symmetry.space_group_name_H-M   'P 1'
#
loop_
_entity.id
_entity.type
_entity.pdbx_description
1 polymer ?
#
loop_
_entity_poly.entity_id
_entity_poly.type
_entity_poly.pdbx_seq_one_letter_code
_entity_poly.pdbx_strand_id
1 'polypeptide(L)'
;MGKPFVFRLEKVLEYRRQLEDQARMALARAQADHDAQQRVITDISTRLAAHMERGFGKHANQADIWLWTQYREALEKDLATARVELERLAQVLQTRREEAILRSREKKLLEKLKDRQAKKHHVQESQLEQKEYDEMATIRHKPQDH
;
A
#
# COMPACT_ATOMS: atom_id res chain seq x y z
N MET A 1 34.71 -25.51 0.61
CA MET A 1 33.61 -24.67 0.08
C MET A 1 32.55 -24.61 1.17
N GLY A 2 32.35 -23.43 1.78
CA GLY A 2 31.37 -23.24 2.85
C GLY A 2 29.94 -23.59 2.42
N LYS A 3 29.11 -23.99 3.39
CA LYS A 3 27.72 -24.37 3.13
C LYS A 3 26.89 -23.14 2.74
N PRO A 4 25.98 -23.23 1.76
CA PRO A 4 25.13 -22.09 1.41
C PRO A 4 24.15 -21.77 2.54
N PHE A 5 23.95 -20.48 2.83
CA PHE A 5 23.00 -20.02 3.84
C PHE A 5 21.56 -20.30 3.40
N VAL A 6 20.81 -21.06 4.20
CA VAL A 6 19.38 -21.34 3.97
C VAL A 6 18.55 -20.65 5.04
N PHE A 7 17.75 -19.66 4.63
CA PHE A 7 16.81 -18.99 5.53
C PHE A 7 15.54 -19.82 5.68
N ARG A 8 15.32 -20.38 6.87
CA ARG A 8 14.17 -21.27 7.17
C ARG A 8 12.80 -20.61 6.94
N LEU A 9 12.73 -19.28 7.00
CA LEU A 9 11.50 -18.52 6.83
C LEU A 9 11.37 -17.86 5.45
N GLU A 10 12.11 -18.34 4.43
CA GLU A 10 12.05 -17.76 3.08
C GLU A 10 10.64 -17.79 2.50
N LYS A 11 9.91 -18.90 2.67
CA LYS A 11 8.52 -19.01 2.21
C LYS A 11 7.56 -18.05 2.91
N VAL A 12 7.81 -17.77 4.18
CA VAL A 12 7.04 -16.77 4.95
C VAL A 12 7.36 -15.37 4.46
N LEU A 13 8.62 -15.08 4.14
CA LEU A 13 9.03 -13.80 3.56
C LEU A 13 8.40 -13.57 2.19
N GLU A 14 8.40 -14.58 1.33
CA GLU A 14 7.77 -14.56 0.00
C GLU A 14 6.26 -14.27 0.12
N TYR A 15 5.57 -14.98 1.01
CA TYR A 15 4.16 -14.73 1.29
C TYR A 15 3.90 -13.30 1.81
N ARG A 16 4.75 -12.78 2.72
CA ARG A 16 4.62 -11.40 3.21
C ARG A 16 4.86 -10.34 2.13
N ARG A 17 5.70 -10.63 1.14
CA ARG A 17 5.88 -9.75 -0.04
C ARG A 17 4.60 -9.71 -0.87
N GLN A 18 4.00 -10.87 -1.14
CA GLN A 18 2.71 -10.94 -1.85
C GLN A 18 1.62 -10.16 -1.10
N LEU A 19 1.55 -10.27 0.23
CA LEU A 19 0.59 -9.49 1.04
C LEU A 19 0.85 -7.98 0.98
N GLU A 20 2.12 -7.54 0.96
CA GLU A 20 2.46 -6.12 0.78
C GLU A 20 1.99 -5.62 -0.60
N ASP A 21 2.24 -6.39 -1.65
CA ASP A 21 1.85 -6.02 -3.01
C ASP A 21 0.33 -5.97 -3.16
N GLN A 22 -0.40 -6.95 -2.60
CA GLN A 22 -1.86 -6.93 -2.56
C GLN A 22 -2.40 -5.71 -1.80
N ALA A 23 -1.83 -5.38 -0.63
CA ALA A 23 -2.24 -4.22 0.15
C ALA A 23 -1.98 -2.90 -0.61
N ARG A 24 -0.87 -2.80 -1.36
CA ARG A 24 -0.57 -1.65 -2.22
C ARG A 24 -1.57 -1.51 -3.37
N MET A 25 -1.92 -2.61 -4.03
CA MET A 25 -2.93 -2.61 -5.09
C MET A 25 -4.30 -2.20 -4.55
N ALA A 26 -4.69 -2.71 -3.37
CA ALA A 26 -5.93 -2.34 -2.71
C ALA A 26 -5.97 -0.85 -2.33
N LEU A 27 -4.86 -0.30 -1.83
CA LEU A 27 -4.73 1.13 -1.56
C LEU A 27 -4.87 1.98 -2.82
N ALA A 28 -4.17 1.60 -3.90
CA ALA A 28 -4.25 2.31 -5.18
C ALA A 28 -5.68 2.30 -5.73
N ARG A 29 -6.40 1.17 -5.59
CA ARG A 29 -7.80 1.08 -5.99
C ARG A 29 -8.69 1.98 -5.14
N ALA A 30 -8.55 1.95 -3.83
CA ALA A 30 -9.32 2.81 -2.93
C ALA A 30 -9.09 4.30 -3.21
N GLN A 31 -7.85 4.69 -3.54
CA GLN A 31 -7.54 6.07 -3.94
C GLN A 31 -8.23 6.43 -5.25
N ALA A 32 -8.18 5.56 -6.25
CA ALA A 32 -8.84 5.80 -7.54
C ALA A 32 -10.36 5.94 -7.39
N ASP A 33 -10.98 5.09 -6.57
CA ASP A 33 -12.42 5.14 -6.31
C ASP A 33 -12.80 6.44 -5.56
N HIS A 34 -12.02 6.85 -4.55
CA HIS A 34 -12.19 8.13 -3.85
C HIS A 34 -12.06 9.34 -4.81
N ASP A 35 -11.03 9.36 -5.64
CA ASP A 35 -10.80 10.45 -6.59
C ASP A 35 -11.89 10.50 -7.68
N ALA A 36 -12.41 9.35 -8.10
CA ALA A 36 -13.55 9.28 -9.01
C ALA A 36 -14.81 9.87 -8.35
N GLN A 37 -15.08 9.54 -7.10
CA GLN A 37 -16.23 10.08 -6.37
C GLN A 37 -16.11 11.59 -6.14
N GLN A 38 -14.90 12.09 -5.90
CA GLN A 38 -14.66 13.53 -5.81
C GLN A 38 -15.00 14.24 -7.12
N ARG A 39 -14.70 13.64 -8.28
CA ARG A 39 -15.07 14.18 -9.59
C ARG A 39 -16.59 14.22 -9.78
N VAL A 40 -17.31 13.19 -9.33
CA VAL A 40 -18.78 13.15 -9.37
C VAL A 40 -19.37 14.31 -8.57
N ILE A 41 -18.86 14.57 -7.36
CA ILE A 41 -19.29 15.70 -6.54
C ILE A 41 -19.03 17.03 -7.24
N THR A 42 -17.85 17.18 -7.85
CA THR A 42 -17.49 18.40 -8.60
C THR A 42 -18.40 18.61 -9.81
N ASP A 43 -18.73 17.55 -10.56
CA ASP A 43 -19.67 17.62 -11.69
C ASP A 43 -21.07 18.07 -11.23
N ILE A 44 -21.63 17.40 -10.22
CA ILE A 44 -22.95 17.74 -9.67
C ILE A 44 -22.96 19.19 -9.15
N SER A 45 -21.90 19.60 -8.45
CA SER A 45 -21.78 20.97 -7.91
C SER A 45 -21.70 22.01 -9.05
N THR A 46 -21.00 21.69 -10.14
CA THR A 46 -20.91 22.55 -11.32
C THR A 46 -22.26 22.67 -12.01
N ARG A 47 -22.98 21.56 -12.17
CA ARG A 47 -24.34 21.53 -12.75
C ARG A 47 -25.33 22.30 -11.89
N LEU A 48 -25.25 22.17 -10.56
CA LEU A 48 -26.08 22.92 -9.62
C LEU A 48 -25.78 24.43 -9.72
N ALA A 49 -24.51 24.82 -9.74
CA ALA A 49 -24.12 26.22 -9.89
C ALA A 49 -24.63 26.81 -11.22
N ALA A 50 -24.46 26.11 -12.33
CA ALA A 50 -24.95 26.53 -13.64
C ALA A 50 -26.49 26.62 -13.67
N HIS A 51 -27.20 25.71 -13.01
CA HIS A 51 -28.66 25.73 -12.88
C HIS A 51 -29.14 26.93 -12.07
N MET A 52 -28.43 27.26 -10.99
CA MET A 52 -28.69 28.43 -10.15
C MET A 52 -28.42 29.73 -10.89
N GLU A 53 -27.32 29.82 -11.64
CA GLU A 53 -26.94 31.00 -12.44
C GLU A 53 -27.94 31.27 -13.57
N ARG A 54 -28.43 30.22 -14.24
CA ARG A 54 -29.44 30.35 -15.30
C ARG A 54 -30.75 30.95 -14.77
N GLY A 55 -31.13 30.65 -13.53
CA GLY A 55 -32.38 31.10 -12.91
C GLY A 55 -33.63 30.69 -13.70
N PHE A 56 -34.76 31.34 -13.42
CA PHE A 56 -36.05 31.00 -14.03
C PHE A 56 -36.33 31.68 -15.38
N GLY A 57 -35.45 32.60 -15.85
CA GLY A 57 -35.72 33.42 -17.03
C GLY A 57 -36.80 34.50 -16.79
N LYS A 58 -36.78 35.59 -17.56
CA LYS A 58 -37.64 36.77 -17.30
C LYS A 58 -39.14 36.56 -17.53
N HIS A 59 -39.54 35.46 -18.17
CA HIS A 59 -40.93 35.14 -18.52
C HIS A 59 -41.36 33.75 -18.04
N ALA A 60 -40.75 33.23 -16.97
CA ALA A 60 -41.08 31.93 -16.41
C ALA A 60 -42.56 31.85 -16.01
N ASN A 61 -43.24 30.79 -16.43
CA ASN A 61 -44.55 30.47 -15.90
C ASN A 61 -44.43 29.62 -14.61
N GLN A 62 -45.55 29.32 -13.95
CA GLN A 62 -45.56 28.54 -12.71
C GLN A 62 -45.01 27.11 -12.89
N ALA A 63 -45.24 26.48 -14.04
CA ALA A 63 -44.73 25.15 -14.35
C ALA A 63 -43.21 25.16 -14.55
N ASP A 64 -42.66 26.21 -15.19
CA ASP A 64 -41.21 26.39 -15.37
C ASP A 64 -40.51 26.55 -14.02
N ILE A 65 -41.11 27.33 -13.11
CA ILE A 65 -40.61 27.53 -11.74
C ILE A 65 -40.63 26.22 -10.96
N TRP A 66 -41.72 25.45 -11.08
CA TRP A 66 -41.83 24.16 -10.44
C TRP A 66 -40.77 23.17 -10.95
N LEU A 67 -40.61 23.04 -12.27
CA LEU A 67 -39.63 22.14 -12.89
C LEU A 67 -38.20 22.50 -12.50
N TRP A 68 -37.86 23.79 -12.52
CA TRP A 68 -36.55 24.26 -12.07
C TRP A 68 -36.29 23.92 -10.60
N THR A 69 -37.31 24.05 -9.74
CA THR A 69 -37.19 23.76 -8.31
C THR A 69 -37.00 22.27 -8.07
N GLN A 70 -37.76 21.43 -8.77
CA GLN A 70 -37.62 19.98 -8.71
C GLN A 70 -36.24 19.51 -9.17
N TYR A 71 -35.71 20.08 -10.25
CA TYR A 71 -34.37 19.72 -10.74
C TYR A 71 -33.28 20.15 -9.74
N ARG A 72 -33.41 21.33 -9.12
CA ARG A 72 -32.51 21.77 -8.04
C ARG A 72 -32.53 20.78 -6.87
N GLU A 73 -33.72 20.41 -6.39
CA GLU A 73 -33.88 19.48 -5.27
C GLU A 73 -33.30 18.09 -5.58
N ALA A 74 -33.46 17.62 -6.83
CA ALA A 74 -32.84 16.37 -7.28
C ALA A 74 -31.31 16.45 -7.23
N LEU A 75 -30.71 17.52 -7.76
CA LEU A 75 -29.26 17.72 -7.72
C LEU A 75 -28.73 17.85 -6.28
N GLU A 76 -29.46 18.50 -5.38
CA GLU A 76 -29.10 18.60 -3.96
C GLU A 76 -29.13 17.24 -3.27
N LYS A 77 -30.13 16.40 -3.57
CA LYS A 77 -30.20 15.01 -3.05
C LYS A 77 -29.08 14.14 -3.59
N ASP A 78 -28.78 14.25 -4.89
CA ASP A 78 -27.67 13.53 -5.52
C ASP A 78 -26.34 13.95 -4.91
N LEU A 79 -26.13 15.25 -4.67
CA LEU A 79 -24.95 15.77 -4.01
C LEU A 79 -24.81 15.26 -2.57
N ALA A 80 -25.90 15.24 -1.81
CA ALA A 80 -25.90 14.71 -0.45
C ALA A 80 -25.52 13.22 -0.43
N THR A 81 -26.11 12.43 -1.32
CA THR A 81 -25.80 11.00 -1.47
C THR A 81 -24.35 10.79 -1.88
N ALA A 82 -23.86 11.58 -2.83
CA ALA A 82 -22.49 11.49 -3.30
C ALA A 82 -21.46 11.84 -2.20
N ARG A 83 -21.78 12.79 -1.31
CA ARG A 83 -20.95 13.13 -0.15
C ARG A 83 -20.90 12.03 0.90
N VAL A 84 -22.02 11.36 1.18
CA VAL A 84 -22.04 10.21 2.08
C VAL A 84 -21.15 9.08 1.53
N GLU A 85 -21.22 8.84 0.23
CA GLU A 85 -20.37 7.85 -0.42
C GLU A 85 -18.88 8.25 -0.40
N LEU A 86 -18.56 9.53 -0.58
CA LEU A 86 -17.19 10.03 -0.45
C LEU A 86 -16.63 9.77 0.95
N GLU A 87 -17.40 10.05 2.00
CA GLU A 87 -16.98 9.80 3.38
C GLU A 87 -16.74 8.29 3.61
N ARG A 88 -17.61 7.45 3.08
CA ARG A 88 -17.44 5.99 3.13
C ARG A 88 -16.15 5.57 2.43
N LEU A 89 -15.86 6.11 1.25
CA LEU A 89 -14.63 5.83 0.50
C LEU A 89 -13.39 6.37 1.19
N ALA A 90 -13.47 7.53 1.86
CA ALA A 90 -12.39 8.09 2.66
C ALA A 90 -12.03 7.18 3.83
N GLN A 91 -13.03 6.62 4.53
CA GLN A 91 -12.82 5.64 5.59
C GLN A 91 -12.15 4.37 5.04
N VAL A 92 -12.60 3.87 3.90
CA VAL A 92 -11.97 2.71 3.24
C VAL A 92 -10.52 3.01 2.87
N LEU A 93 -10.25 4.17 2.28
CA LEU A 93 -8.91 4.62 1.90
C LEU A 93 -7.98 4.64 3.13
N GLN A 94 -8.44 5.20 4.25
CA GLN A 94 -7.67 5.25 5.48
C GLN A 94 -7.36 3.85 6.01
N THR A 95 -8.34 2.95 6.04
CA THR A 95 -8.11 1.55 6.45
C THR A 95 -7.09 0.86 5.53
N ARG A 96 -7.18 1.04 4.21
CA ARG A 96 -6.20 0.45 3.27
C ARG A 96 -4.81 1.03 3.43
N ARG A 97 -4.70 2.30 3.79
CA ARG A 97 -3.43 2.97 4.07
C ARG A 97 -2.75 2.35 5.29
N GLU A 98 -3.51 2.16 6.37
CA GLU A 98 -3.03 1.52 7.60
C GLU A 98 -2.61 0.07 7.34
N GLU A 99 -3.40 -0.68 6.57
CA GLU A 99 -3.09 -2.04 6.17
C GLU A 99 -1.77 -2.11 5.37
N ALA A 100 -1.58 -1.25 4.37
CA ALA A 100 -0.35 -1.19 3.58
C ALA A 100 0.88 -0.88 4.43
N ILE A 101 0.74 0.03 5.42
CA ILE A 101 1.82 0.35 6.37
C ILE A 101 2.15 -0.87 7.24
N LEU A 102 1.14 -1.56 7.76
CA LEU A 102 1.32 -2.75 8.59
C LEU A 102 2.05 -3.85 7.80
N ARG A 103 1.59 -4.18 6.59
CA ARG A 103 2.22 -5.21 5.75
C ARG A 103 3.66 -4.86 5.40
N SER A 104 3.95 -3.60 5.08
CA SER A 104 5.33 -3.16 4.81
C SER A 104 6.23 -3.30 6.04
N ARG A 105 5.71 -3.01 7.25
CA ARG A 105 6.45 -3.21 8.51
C ARG A 105 6.72 -4.70 8.78
N GLU A 106 5.73 -5.56 8.60
CA GLU A 106 5.83 -7.01 8.81
C GLU A 106 6.86 -7.65 7.89
N LYS A 107 6.91 -7.24 6.61
CA LYS A 107 7.95 -7.66 5.67
C LYS A 107 9.33 -7.19 6.12
N LYS A 108 9.49 -5.88 6.39
CA LYS A 108 10.78 -5.29 6.79
C LYS A 108 11.37 -5.95 8.04
N LEU A 109 10.52 -6.37 8.98
CA LEU A 109 10.96 -7.10 10.16
C LEU A 109 11.61 -8.44 9.80
N LEU A 110 10.99 -9.20 8.89
CA LEU A 110 11.51 -10.50 8.45
C LEU A 110 12.77 -10.36 7.59
N GLU A 111 12.85 -9.32 6.75
CA GLU A 111 14.05 -9.01 5.97
C GLU A 111 15.24 -8.70 6.88
N LYS A 112 15.05 -7.85 7.90
CA LYS A 112 16.09 -7.60 8.91
C LYS A 112 16.52 -8.85 9.67
N LEU A 113 15.58 -9.77 9.95
CA LEU A 113 15.89 -11.05 10.58
C LEU A 113 16.75 -11.93 9.66
N LYS A 114 16.39 -12.01 8.37
CA LYS A 114 17.17 -12.73 7.35
C LYS A 114 18.58 -12.18 7.24
N ASP A 115 18.72 -10.85 7.13
CA ASP A 115 20.03 -10.19 7.03
C ASP A 115 20.91 -10.47 8.25
N ARG A 116 20.32 -10.45 9.45
CA ARG A 116 21.05 -10.74 10.70
C ARG A 116 21.52 -12.20 10.75
N GLN A 117 20.69 -13.13 10.31
CA GLN A 117 21.06 -14.56 10.26
C GLN A 117 22.13 -14.82 9.20
N ALA A 118 22.02 -14.20 8.03
CA ALA A 118 23.01 -14.30 6.96
C ALA A 118 24.38 -13.79 7.42
N LYS A 119 24.42 -12.63 8.09
CA LYS A 119 25.66 -12.07 8.66
C LYS A 119 26.28 -13.02 9.69
N LYS A 120 25.49 -13.59 10.59
CA LYS A 120 25.99 -14.57 11.58
C LYS A 120 26.57 -15.81 10.92
N HIS A 121 25.86 -16.35 9.93
CA HIS A 121 26.33 -17.52 9.19
C HIS A 121 27.66 -17.24 8.48
N HIS A 122 27.78 -16.09 7.81
CA HIS A 122 29.02 -15.70 7.14
C HIS A 122 30.20 -15.61 8.11
N VAL A 123 30.01 -14.97 9.27
CA VAL A 123 31.05 -14.87 10.31
C VAL A 123 31.46 -16.26 10.82
N GLN A 124 30.50 -17.16 11.04
CA GLN A 124 30.78 -18.52 11.51
C GLN A 124 31.56 -19.35 10.48
N GLU A 125 31.17 -19.28 9.20
CA GLU A 125 31.89 -19.97 8.12
C GLU A 125 33.32 -19.43 7.99
N SER A 126 33.51 -18.11 8.03
CA SER A 126 34.86 -17.51 7.99
C SER A 126 35.74 -17.95 9.16
N GLN A 127 35.16 -18.09 10.36
CA GLN A 127 35.88 -18.60 11.53
C GLN A 127 36.23 -20.09 11.40
N LEU A 128 35.35 -20.90 10.80
CA LEU A 128 35.60 -22.32 10.54
C LEU A 128 36.70 -22.49 9.50
N GLU A 129 36.61 -21.77 8.37
CA GLU A 129 37.65 -21.80 7.32
C GLU A 129 39.01 -21.37 7.89
N GLN A 130 39.06 -20.31 8.71
CA GLN A 130 40.31 -19.87 9.34
C GLN A 130 40.91 -20.95 10.25
N LYS A 131 40.09 -21.63 11.06
CA LYS A 131 40.56 -22.75 11.89
C LYS A 131 41.08 -23.92 11.07
N GLU A 132 40.38 -24.29 10.00
CA GLU A 132 40.82 -25.36 9.08
C GLU A 132 42.18 -25.02 8.43
N TYR A 133 42.39 -23.75 8.04
CA TYR A 133 43.67 -23.30 7.49
C TYR A 133 44.80 -23.34 8.53
N ASP A 134 44.54 -22.89 9.77
CA ASP A 134 45.52 -22.93 10.86
C ASP A 134 45.90 -24.38 11.24
N GLU A 135 44.93 -25.29 11.30
CA GLU A 135 45.15 -26.71 11.54
C GLU A 135 45.96 -27.36 10.41
N MET A 136 45.64 -27.08 9.14
CA MET A 136 46.42 -27.55 7.99
C MET A 136 47.86 -27.00 7.98
N ALA A 137 48.06 -25.74 8.36
CA ALA A 137 49.39 -25.14 8.46
C ALA A 137 50.22 -25.84 9.55
N THR A 138 49.60 -26.17 10.68
CA THR A 138 50.27 -26.87 11.80
C THR A 138 50.63 -28.32 11.43
N ILE A 139 49.77 -29.04 10.69
CA ILE A 139 50.06 -30.40 10.20
C ILE A 139 51.21 -30.40 9.20
N ARG A 140 51.29 -29.39 8.32
CA ARG A 140 52.37 -29.26 7.32
C ARG A 140 53.70 -28.84 7.93
N HIS A 141 53.67 -28.15 9.08
CA HIS A 141 54.85 -27.70 9.81
C HIS A 141 55.22 -28.64 10.97
N LYS A 142 55.16 -29.96 10.75
CA LYS A 142 55.96 -30.88 11.57
C LYS A 142 57.42 -30.70 11.17
N PRO A 143 58.32 -30.28 12.08
CA PRO A 143 59.75 -30.26 11.79
C PRO A 143 60.21 -31.69 11.51
N GLN A 144 60.93 -31.88 10.41
CA GLN A 144 61.87 -32.99 10.31
C GLN A 144 62.95 -32.72 11.37
N ASP A 145 62.83 -33.36 12.53
CA ASP A 145 63.99 -33.62 13.36
C ASP A 145 64.89 -34.58 12.57
N HIS A 146 66.01 -34.08 12.03
CA HIS A 146 67.30 -34.78 11.87
C HIS A 146 68.37 -33.84 11.31
#